data_AF-X1S6J3-F1
#
_entry.id   AF-X1S6J3-F1
#
_cell.length_a   1.000
_cell.length_b   1.000
_cell.length_c   1.000
_cell.angle_alpha   90.00
_cell.angle_beta   90.00
_cell.angle_gamma   90.00
#
_symmetry.space_group_name_H-M   'P 1'
#
loop_
_entity.id
_entity.type
_entity.pdbx_description
1 polymer ?
#
loop_
_entity_poly.entity_id
_entity_poly.type
_entity_poly.pdbx_seq_one_letter_code
_entity_poly.pdbx_strand_id
1 'polypeptide(L)'
;MSIYEFEPNNLLNWITAFAIFEIPLALFYLSISSKKDTVTNWYSGKDINIWNVIAQDALYVICGIIIALRIFNYLVNQKKISKKFYNFILVFLAVQLTGDLLFALTIKSWPDKYKTYWISYFQNYINKSGLYALFGDSIYIITWSLAFYVVANYIKSFDVRIFIVSLFFFLVSAYSVRQK
;
A
#
# COMPACT_ATOMS: atom_id res chain seq x y z
N MET A 1 1.11 11.11 21.79
CA MET A 1 1.90 10.16 20.99
C MET A 1 2.15 10.77 19.62
N SER A 2 3.41 10.78 19.17
CA SER A 2 3.81 11.45 17.93
C SER A 2 3.45 10.55 16.76
N ILE A 3 2.61 11.02 15.82
CA ILE A 3 2.26 10.23 14.61
C ILE A 3 3.42 10.09 13.61
N TYR A 4 4.58 10.66 13.93
CA TYR A 4 5.76 10.75 13.08
C TYR A 4 6.89 9.82 13.54
N GLU A 5 6.60 8.85 14.41
CA GLU A 5 7.57 7.89 14.92
C GLU A 5 7.14 6.47 14.56
N PHE A 6 8.10 5.60 14.22
CA PHE A 6 7.83 4.19 13.95
C PHE A 6 7.92 3.40 15.25
N GLU A 7 6.80 3.36 15.96
CA GLU A 7 6.64 2.71 17.27
C GLU A 7 5.42 1.77 17.25
N PRO A 8 5.32 0.76 18.14
CA PRO A 8 4.32 -0.30 18.05
C PRO A 8 2.88 0.18 17.93
N ASN A 9 2.51 1.26 18.62
CA ASN A 9 1.15 1.81 18.53
C ASN A 9 0.87 2.46 17.17
N ASN A 10 1.85 3.13 16.57
CA ASN A 10 1.70 3.70 15.24
C ASN A 10 1.71 2.61 14.16
N LEU A 11 2.51 1.56 14.33
CA LEU A 11 2.43 0.38 13.47
C LEU A 11 1.03 -0.24 13.52
N LEU A 12 0.45 -0.41 14.72
CA LEU A 12 -0.93 -0.86 14.86
C LEU A 12 -1.91 0.11 14.16
N ASN A 13 -1.73 1.42 14.30
CA ASN A 13 -2.57 2.39 13.59
C ASN A 13 -2.46 2.25 12.06
N TRP A 14 -1.28 2.00 11.51
CA TRP A 14 -1.07 1.76 10.07
C TRP A 14 -1.75 0.46 9.62
N ILE A 15 -1.63 -0.62 10.39
CA ILE A 15 -2.27 -1.91 10.11
C ILE A 15 -3.80 -1.79 10.21
N THR A 16 -4.32 -1.11 11.23
CA THR A 16 -5.77 -0.84 11.34
C THR A 16 -6.25 0.03 10.20
N ALA A 17 -5.48 1.05 9.80
CA ALA A 17 -5.83 1.88 8.66
C ALA A 17 -5.93 1.05 7.39
N PHE A 18 -4.94 0.18 7.14
CA PHE A 18 -4.94 -0.77 6.04
C PHE A 18 -6.20 -1.65 6.04
N ALA A 19 -6.52 -2.26 7.18
CA ALA A 19 -7.72 -3.08 7.34
C ALA A 19 -9.03 -2.31 7.05
N ILE A 20 -9.07 -1.00 7.24
CA ILE A 20 -10.24 -0.16 6.96
C ILE A 20 -10.35 0.16 5.47
N PHE A 21 -9.27 0.60 4.82
CA PHE A 21 -9.38 1.17 3.47
C PHE A 21 -9.12 0.16 2.34
N GLU A 22 -8.42 -0.95 2.60
CA GLU A 22 -7.97 -1.88 1.56
C GLU A 22 -9.13 -2.47 0.75
N ILE A 23 -10.14 -3.03 1.43
CA ILE A 23 -11.31 -3.60 0.76
C ILE A 23 -12.10 -2.52 -0.02
N PRO A 24 -12.47 -1.37 0.58
CA PRO A 24 -13.10 -0.29 -0.17
C PRO A 24 -12.31 0.17 -1.41
N LEU A 25 -10.99 0.28 -1.30
CA LEU A 25 -10.16 0.75 -2.41
C LEU A 25 -10.02 -0.31 -3.51
N ALA A 26 -9.87 -1.58 -3.14
CA ALA A 26 -9.91 -2.69 -4.09
C ALA A 26 -11.23 -2.72 -4.88
N LEU A 27 -12.37 -2.52 -4.21
CA LEU A 27 -13.68 -2.41 -4.86
C LEU A 27 -13.76 -1.17 -5.79
N PHE A 28 -13.22 -0.03 -5.35
CA PHE A 28 -13.14 1.16 -6.18
C PHE A 28 -12.32 0.90 -7.45
N TYR A 29 -11.12 0.32 -7.32
CA TYR A 29 -10.28 -0.01 -8.46
C TYR A 29 -10.95 -1.01 -9.41
N LEU A 30 -11.59 -2.06 -8.89
CA LEU A 30 -12.36 -2.99 -9.72
C LEU A 30 -13.52 -2.31 -10.46
N SER A 31 -14.15 -1.28 -9.86
CA SER A 31 -15.28 -0.58 -10.48
C SER A 31 -14.89 0.30 -11.67
N ILE A 32 -13.64 0.80 -11.70
CA ILE A 32 -13.11 1.65 -12.77
C ILE A 32 -12.23 0.90 -13.76
N SER A 33 -11.93 -0.37 -13.47
CA SER A 33 -11.08 -1.24 -14.28
C SER A 33 -11.87 -1.92 -15.40
N SER A 34 -11.20 -2.16 -16.52
CA SER A 34 -11.75 -2.87 -17.66
C SER A 34 -11.68 -4.39 -17.45
N LYS A 35 -12.64 -5.14 -18.01
CA LYS A 35 -12.63 -6.60 -17.93
C LYS A 35 -11.35 -7.15 -18.58
N LYS A 36 -10.48 -7.78 -17.78
CA LYS A 36 -9.17 -8.40 -18.12
C LYS A 36 -7.94 -7.48 -18.07
N ASP A 37 -8.02 -6.30 -17.43
CA ASP A 37 -6.80 -5.56 -17.12
C ASP A 37 -6.04 -6.16 -15.92
N THR A 38 -4.80 -5.70 -15.75
CA THR A 38 -3.91 -6.22 -14.71
C THR A 38 -4.44 -5.95 -13.30
N VAL A 39 -5.15 -4.83 -13.11
CA VAL A 39 -5.78 -4.46 -11.83
C VAL A 39 -6.90 -5.44 -11.48
N THR A 40 -7.73 -5.83 -12.46
CA THR A 40 -8.73 -6.89 -12.30
C THR A 40 -8.07 -8.21 -11.93
N ASN A 41 -6.97 -8.58 -12.58
CA ASN A 41 -6.25 -9.82 -12.26
C ASN A 41 -5.65 -9.79 -10.84
N TRP A 42 -5.22 -8.60 -10.37
CA TRP A 42 -4.69 -8.38 -9.03
C TRP A 42 -5.79 -8.55 -7.96
N TYR A 43 -6.89 -7.79 -8.03
CA TYR A 43 -7.90 -7.77 -6.95
C TYR A 43 -9.05 -8.78 -7.08
N SER A 44 -9.28 -9.38 -8.25
CA SER A 44 -10.40 -10.33 -8.44
C SER A 44 -10.24 -11.65 -7.69
N GLY A 45 -9.06 -11.92 -7.14
CA GLY A 45 -8.77 -13.18 -6.47
C GLY A 45 -8.79 -14.40 -7.41
N LYS A 46 -8.91 -14.20 -8.75
CA LYS A 46 -9.03 -15.26 -9.78
C LYS A 46 -7.69 -15.73 -10.34
N ASP A 47 -6.79 -14.80 -10.61
CA ASP A 47 -5.48 -15.10 -11.19
C ASP A 47 -4.40 -15.08 -10.09
N ILE A 48 -4.57 -14.21 -9.10
CA ILE A 48 -3.66 -14.09 -7.96
C ILE A 48 -4.43 -14.40 -6.68
N ASN A 49 -3.82 -15.17 -5.78
CA ASN A 49 -4.36 -15.40 -4.45
C ASN A 49 -4.43 -14.06 -3.68
N ILE A 50 -5.60 -13.73 -3.13
CA ILE A 50 -5.81 -12.47 -2.40
C ILE A 50 -4.84 -12.28 -1.23
N TRP A 51 -4.38 -13.37 -0.60
CA TRP A 51 -3.37 -13.31 0.45
C TRP A 51 -2.02 -12.79 -0.07
N ASN A 52 -1.65 -13.15 -1.30
CA ASN A 52 -0.43 -12.65 -1.93
C ASN A 52 -0.55 -11.15 -2.28
N VAL A 53 -1.73 -10.70 -2.65
CA VAL A 53 -2.03 -9.28 -2.93
C VAL A 53 -1.88 -8.48 -1.66
N ILE A 54 -2.62 -8.85 -0.62
CA ILE A 54 -2.63 -8.18 0.68
C ILE A 54 -1.23 -8.17 1.30
N ALA A 55 -0.51 -9.28 1.25
CA ALA A 55 0.85 -9.34 1.78
C ALA A 55 1.80 -8.42 1.01
N GLN A 56 1.74 -8.41 -0.34
CA GLN A 56 2.61 -7.56 -1.15
C GLN A 56 2.30 -6.08 -0.93
N ASP A 57 1.03 -5.69 -1.01
CA ASP A 57 0.60 -4.29 -0.87
C ASP A 57 0.90 -3.78 0.55
N ALA A 58 0.65 -4.58 1.59
CA ALA A 58 0.95 -4.19 2.96
C ALA A 58 2.45 -4.09 3.24
N LEU A 59 3.23 -5.13 2.90
CA LEU A 59 4.67 -5.17 3.22
C LEU A 59 5.45 -4.11 2.44
N TYR A 60 5.12 -3.93 1.16
CA TYR A 60 5.80 -2.96 0.31
C TYR A 60 5.63 -1.54 0.85
N VAL A 61 4.41 -1.19 1.22
CA VAL A 61 4.10 0.16 1.69
C VAL A 61 4.58 0.38 3.12
N ILE A 62 4.62 -0.64 3.99
CA ILE A 62 5.27 -0.53 5.32
C ILE A 62 6.76 -0.18 5.18
N CYS A 63 7.48 -0.77 4.22
CA CYS A 63 8.85 -0.36 3.92
C CYS A 63 8.92 1.12 3.52
N GLY A 64 8.00 1.57 2.68
CA GLY A 64 7.84 2.97 2.29
C GLY A 64 7.58 3.89 3.49
N ILE A 65 6.70 3.51 4.42
CA ILE A 65 6.39 4.25 5.66
C ILE A 65 7.64 4.45 6.51
N ILE A 66 8.41 3.38 6.74
CA ILE A 66 9.64 3.44 7.56
C ILE A 66 10.64 4.44 6.95
N ILE A 67 10.85 4.38 5.64
CA ILE A 67 11.75 5.29 4.93
C ILE A 67 11.21 6.72 4.98
N ALA A 68 9.92 6.91 4.69
CA ALA A 68 9.27 8.22 4.68
C ALA A 68 9.33 8.90 6.05
N LEU A 69 9.08 8.17 7.15
CA LEU A 69 9.20 8.69 8.52
C LEU A 69 10.62 9.17 8.82
N ARG A 70 11.64 8.40 8.43
CA ARG A 70 13.05 8.78 8.63
C ARG A 70 13.40 10.04 7.85
N ILE A 71 13.04 10.10 6.57
CA ILE A 71 13.31 11.27 5.72
C ILE A 71 12.54 12.49 6.23
N PHE A 72 11.26 12.34 6.56
CA PHE A 72 10.42 13.42 7.07
C PHE A 72 11.01 14.02 8.36
N ASN A 73 11.35 13.17 9.34
CA ASN A 73 11.94 13.64 10.59
C ASN A 73 13.30 14.31 10.36
N TYR A 74 14.13 13.78 9.45
CA TYR A 74 15.37 14.42 9.06
C TYR A 74 15.12 15.83 8.47
N LEU A 75 14.19 15.98 7.53
CA LEU A 75 13.89 17.27 6.90
C LEU A 75 13.29 18.29 7.89
N VAL A 76 12.45 17.83 8.81
CA VAL A 76 11.90 18.66 9.90
C VAL A 76 13.00 19.12 10.84
N ASN A 77 13.90 18.24 11.26
CA ASN A 77 15.03 18.56 12.15
C ASN A 77 16.00 19.56 11.50
N GLN A 78 16.18 19.47 10.18
CA GLN A 78 16.95 20.43 9.39
C GLN A 78 16.18 21.73 9.06
N LYS A 79 14.95 21.90 9.59
CA LYS A 79 14.07 23.04 9.35
C LYS A 79 13.75 23.30 7.87
N LYS A 80 13.87 22.27 7.01
CA LYS A 80 13.58 22.37 5.57
C LYS A 80 12.08 22.33 5.29
N ILE A 81 11.32 21.65 6.14
CA ILE A 81 9.86 21.55 6.07
C ILE A 81 9.25 21.66 7.48
N SER A 82 7.99 22.11 7.59
CA SER A 82 7.27 22.14 8.86
C SER A 82 6.74 20.76 9.26
N LYS A 83 6.63 20.48 10.57
CA LYS A 83 6.07 19.24 11.13
C LYS A 83 4.54 19.17 10.99
N LYS A 84 4.06 19.05 9.76
CA LYS A 84 2.63 18.97 9.40
C LYS A 84 2.35 17.68 8.64
N PHE A 85 1.16 17.11 8.82
CA PHE A 85 0.84 15.79 8.26
C PHE A 85 0.81 15.77 6.73
N TYR A 86 0.33 16.83 6.08
CA TYR A 86 0.38 16.91 4.62
C TYR A 86 1.82 16.91 4.06
N ASN A 87 2.80 17.48 4.80
CA ASN A 87 4.21 17.39 4.41
C ASN A 87 4.74 15.95 4.54
N PHE A 88 4.27 15.20 5.53
CA PHE A 88 4.57 13.77 5.62
C PHE A 88 3.99 13.01 4.43
N ILE A 89 2.75 13.27 4.02
CA ILE A 89 2.15 12.66 2.82
C ILE A 89 2.99 12.97 1.58
N LEU A 90 3.44 14.22 1.39
CA LEU A 90 4.28 14.60 0.26
C LEU A 90 5.62 13.86 0.25
N VAL A 91 6.28 13.73 1.41
CA VAL A 91 7.51 12.93 1.53
C VAL A 91 7.23 11.47 1.21
N PHE A 92 6.12 10.93 1.70
CA PHE A 92 5.77 9.54 1.49
C PHE A 92 5.45 9.24 0.02
N LEU A 93 4.71 10.13 -0.66
CA LEU A 93 4.50 10.05 -2.11
C LEU A 93 5.83 10.07 -2.87
N ALA A 94 6.75 10.96 -2.52
CA ALA A 94 8.06 11.01 -3.17
C ALA A 94 8.86 9.72 -2.97
N VAL A 95 8.84 9.13 -1.77
CA VAL A 95 9.46 7.85 -1.46
C VAL A 95 8.83 6.73 -2.29
N GLN A 96 7.50 6.68 -2.34
CA GLN A 96 6.77 5.65 -3.09
C GLN A 96 7.09 5.73 -4.58
N LEU A 97 6.91 6.89 -5.20
CA LEU A 97 7.18 7.08 -6.63
C LEU A 97 8.63 6.76 -6.99
N THR A 98 9.58 7.14 -6.14
CA THR A 98 10.99 6.78 -6.34
C THR A 98 11.19 5.26 -6.24
N GLY A 99 10.56 4.61 -5.25
CA GLY A 99 10.57 3.17 -5.08
C GLY A 99 9.98 2.43 -6.28
N ASP A 100 8.83 2.87 -6.78
CA ASP A 100 8.14 2.27 -7.94
C ASP A 100 8.98 2.42 -9.21
N LEU A 101 9.60 3.58 -9.41
CA LEU A 101 10.50 3.81 -10.55
C LEU A 101 11.73 2.91 -10.48
N LEU A 102 12.38 2.81 -9.31
CA LEU A 102 13.53 1.92 -9.12
C LEU A 102 13.16 0.45 -9.31
N PHE A 103 12.00 0.04 -8.79
CA PHE A 103 11.45 -1.30 -9.01
C PHE A 103 11.19 -1.55 -10.49
N ALA A 104 10.52 -0.64 -11.17
CA ALA A 104 10.20 -0.76 -12.59
C ALA A 104 11.46 -0.86 -13.46
N LEU A 105 12.48 -0.04 -13.18
CA LEU A 105 13.78 -0.10 -13.86
C LEU A 105 14.45 -1.46 -13.62
N THR A 106 14.52 -1.89 -12.37
CA THR A 106 15.14 -3.16 -11.98
C THR A 106 14.46 -4.35 -12.67
N ILE A 107 13.14 -4.41 -12.65
CA ILE A 107 12.33 -5.47 -13.26
C ILE A 107 12.43 -5.46 -14.78
N LYS A 108 12.46 -4.29 -15.43
CA LYS A 108 12.68 -4.19 -16.89
C LYS A 108 14.05 -4.69 -17.29
N SER A 109 15.09 -4.40 -16.51
CA SER A 109 16.46 -4.85 -16.78
C SER A 109 16.75 -6.28 -16.28
N TRP A 110 15.75 -6.97 -15.74
CA TRP A 110 15.97 -8.27 -15.10
C TRP A 110 16.41 -9.32 -16.14
N PRO A 111 17.52 -10.04 -15.90
CA PRO A 111 18.03 -11.01 -16.87
C PRO A 111 17.05 -12.15 -17.15
N ASP A 112 16.85 -12.50 -18.42
CA ASP A 112 15.91 -13.58 -18.81
C ASP A 112 16.24 -14.94 -18.18
N LYS A 113 17.52 -15.20 -17.89
CA LYS A 113 17.95 -16.44 -17.19
C LYS A 113 17.38 -16.61 -15.77
N TYR A 114 16.89 -15.53 -15.15
CA TYR A 114 16.31 -15.54 -13.80
C TYR A 114 14.82 -15.19 -13.81
N LYS A 115 14.17 -15.35 -14.96
CA LYS A 115 12.78 -14.97 -15.15
C LYS A 115 11.85 -15.96 -14.44
N THR A 116 11.08 -15.45 -13.48
CA THR A 116 10.03 -16.21 -12.80
C THR A 116 8.65 -15.77 -13.27
N TYR A 117 7.60 -16.46 -12.80
CA TYR A 117 6.22 -16.03 -12.99
C TYR A 117 6.01 -14.57 -12.57
N TRP A 118 6.46 -14.20 -11.37
CA TRP A 118 6.29 -12.85 -10.82
C TRP A 118 7.07 -11.80 -11.59
N ILE A 119 8.32 -12.08 -11.98
CA ILE A 119 9.09 -11.15 -12.82
C ILE A 119 8.37 -10.91 -14.16
N SER A 120 7.87 -11.97 -14.79
CA SER A 120 7.13 -11.86 -16.05
C SER A 120 5.83 -11.08 -15.88
N TYR A 121 5.11 -11.32 -14.78
CA TYR A 121 3.88 -10.61 -14.45
C TYR A 121 4.13 -9.11 -14.30
N PHE A 122 5.14 -8.71 -13.50
CA PHE A 122 5.46 -7.30 -13.29
C PHE A 122 6.03 -6.63 -14.55
N GLN A 123 6.84 -7.32 -15.36
CA GLN A 123 7.26 -6.80 -16.66
C GLN A 123 6.06 -6.48 -17.56
N ASN A 124 5.08 -7.39 -17.62
CA ASN A 124 3.84 -7.16 -18.36
C ASN A 124 3.01 -6.02 -17.79
N TYR A 125 2.91 -5.92 -16.45
CA TYR A 125 2.22 -4.81 -15.77
C TYR A 125 2.84 -3.48 -16.15
N ILE A 126 4.15 -3.33 -15.99
CA ILE A 126 4.86 -2.07 -16.24
C ILE A 126 4.73 -1.65 -17.72
N ASN A 127 4.79 -2.61 -18.64
CA ASN A 127 4.66 -2.33 -20.08
C ASN A 127 3.23 -1.92 -20.49
N LYS A 128 2.20 -2.43 -19.80
CA LYS A 128 0.79 -2.12 -20.10
C LYS A 128 0.28 -0.87 -19.39
N SER A 129 0.59 -0.71 -18.11
CA SER A 129 0.04 0.35 -17.27
C SER A 129 0.75 1.69 -17.46
N GLY A 130 2.04 1.67 -17.81
CA GLY A 130 2.82 2.89 -18.04
C GLY A 130 2.77 3.86 -16.85
N LEU A 131 2.56 5.15 -17.13
CA LEU A 131 2.47 6.20 -16.09
C LEU A 131 1.16 6.16 -15.28
N TYR A 132 0.11 5.49 -15.76
CA TYR A 132 -1.16 5.40 -15.03
C TYR A 132 -1.06 4.60 -13.73
N ALA A 133 -0.09 3.66 -13.65
CA ALA A 133 0.23 2.96 -12.42
C ALA A 133 0.62 3.93 -11.29
N LEU A 134 1.47 4.92 -11.60
CA LEU A 134 1.95 5.90 -10.61
C LEU A 134 0.80 6.76 -10.05
N PHE A 135 -0.23 7.03 -10.84
CA PHE A 135 -1.42 7.75 -10.37
C PHE A 135 -2.25 6.88 -9.42
N GLY A 136 -2.44 5.60 -9.73
CA GLY A 136 -3.10 4.64 -8.84
C GLY A 136 -2.35 4.52 -7.52
N ASP A 137 -1.04 4.30 -7.57
CA ASP A 137 -0.20 4.17 -6.38
C ASP A 137 -0.22 5.45 -5.53
N SER A 138 -0.27 6.62 -6.17
CA SER A 138 -0.43 7.91 -5.45
C SER A 138 -1.77 8.00 -4.72
N ILE A 139 -2.89 7.61 -5.35
CA ILE A 139 -4.22 7.57 -4.71
C ILE A 139 -4.21 6.60 -3.53
N TYR A 140 -3.57 5.43 -3.71
CA TYR A 140 -3.43 4.41 -2.68
C TYR A 140 -2.70 4.96 -1.44
N ILE A 141 -1.53 5.59 -1.63
CA ILE A 141 -0.73 6.17 -0.53
C ILE A 141 -1.44 7.31 0.17
N ILE A 142 -2.10 8.20 -0.58
CA ILE A 142 -2.87 9.30 0.02
C ILE A 142 -4.01 8.73 0.85
N THR A 143 -4.76 7.78 0.31
CA THR A 143 -5.93 7.18 0.98
C THR A 143 -5.51 6.45 2.25
N TRP A 144 -4.45 5.64 2.20
CA TRP A 144 -3.93 4.97 3.39
C TRP A 144 -3.43 5.96 4.44
N SER A 145 -2.71 7.00 4.01
CA SER A 145 -2.22 8.03 4.94
C SER A 145 -3.37 8.78 5.62
N LEU A 146 -4.44 9.09 4.89
CA LEU A 146 -5.64 9.70 5.46
C LEU A 146 -6.37 8.75 6.41
N ALA A 147 -6.50 7.48 6.05
CA ALA A 147 -7.05 6.45 6.94
C ALA A 147 -6.22 6.32 8.23
N PHE A 148 -4.89 6.34 8.12
CA PHE A 148 -3.99 6.36 9.27
C PHE A 148 -4.22 7.58 10.16
N TYR A 149 -4.34 8.77 9.56
CA TYR A 149 -4.65 9.98 10.33
C TYR A 149 -5.98 9.84 11.08
N VAL A 150 -7.01 9.28 10.46
CA VAL A 150 -8.29 9.03 11.11
C VAL A 150 -8.13 8.05 12.27
N VAL A 151 -7.48 6.90 12.05
CA VAL A 151 -7.26 5.89 13.10
C VAL A 151 -6.47 6.49 14.27
N ALA A 152 -5.35 7.16 13.98
CA ALA A 152 -4.46 7.71 14.99
C ALA A 152 -5.14 8.79 15.85
N ASN A 153 -6.12 9.53 15.32
CA ASN A 153 -6.78 10.62 16.02
C ASN A 153 -8.14 10.24 16.64
N TYR A 154 -8.89 9.32 16.03
CA TYR A 154 -10.27 9.03 16.42
C TYR A 154 -10.50 7.60 16.94
N ILE A 155 -9.65 6.63 16.60
CA ILE A 155 -9.78 5.23 17.05
C ILE A 155 -8.69 4.92 18.07
N LYS A 156 -8.87 5.39 19.31
CA LYS A 156 -7.87 5.27 20.38
C LYS A 156 -7.84 3.90 21.07
N SER A 157 -9.01 3.27 21.21
CA SER A 157 -9.14 2.01 21.94
C SER A 157 -8.35 0.89 21.23
N PHE A 158 -7.63 0.09 22.01
CA PHE A 158 -6.80 -0.99 21.49
C PHE A 158 -7.66 -2.16 21.01
N ASP A 159 -8.66 -2.55 21.81
CA ASP A 159 -9.63 -3.60 21.52
C ASP A 159 -10.40 -3.34 20.23
N VAL A 160 -10.85 -2.10 19.97
CA VAL A 160 -11.50 -1.73 18.71
C VAL A 160 -10.55 -1.90 17.52
N ARG A 161 -9.28 -1.50 17.65
CA ARG A 161 -8.27 -1.66 16.58
C ARG A 161 -7.99 -3.12 16.27
N ILE A 162 -7.88 -3.97 17.30
CA ILE A 162 -7.71 -5.42 17.13
C ILE A 162 -8.95 -6.07 16.52
N PHE A 163 -10.15 -5.64 16.94
CA PHE A 163 -11.40 -6.11 16.35
C PHE A 163 -11.46 -5.83 14.85
N ILE A 164 -11.13 -4.59 14.44
CA ILE A 164 -11.10 -4.20 13.01
C ILE A 164 -10.13 -5.07 12.22
N VAL A 165 -8.91 -5.26 12.72
CA VAL A 165 -7.88 -6.07 12.04
C VAL A 165 -8.31 -7.53 11.94
N SER A 166 -8.86 -8.08 13.02
CA SER A 166 -9.38 -9.46 13.04
C SER A 166 -10.54 -9.64 12.06
N LEU A 167 -11.47 -8.68 12.03
CA LEU A 167 -12.60 -8.70 11.10
C LEU A 167 -12.13 -8.63 9.64
N PHE A 168 -11.16 -7.77 9.35
CA PHE A 168 -10.56 -7.70 8.01
C PHE A 168 -9.97 -9.05 7.60
N PHE A 169 -9.14 -9.67 8.44
CA PHE A 169 -8.58 -10.99 8.13
C PHE A 169 -9.64 -12.08 7.97
N PHE A 170 -10.71 -12.03 8.77
CA PHE A 170 -11.85 -12.93 8.61
C PHE A 170 -12.52 -12.77 7.24
N LEU A 171 -12.79 -11.53 6.81
CA LEU A 171 -13.42 -11.23 5.52
C LEU A 171 -12.52 -11.65 4.34
N VAL A 172 -11.22 -11.36 4.43
CA VAL A 172 -10.22 -11.78 3.43
C VAL A 172 -10.16 -13.30 3.33
N SER A 173 -10.16 -13.99 4.47
CA SER A 173 -10.19 -15.44 4.53
C SER A 173 -11.43 -15.99 3.84
N ALA A 174 -12.61 -15.46 4.17
CA ALA A 174 -13.87 -15.85 3.54
C ALA A 174 -13.87 -15.63 2.02
N TYR A 175 -13.28 -14.51 1.55
CA TYR A 175 -13.14 -14.23 0.12
C TYR A 175 -12.12 -15.13 -0.58
N SER A 176 -11.08 -15.59 0.12
CA SER A 176 -10.01 -16.42 -0.45
C SER A 176 -10.47 -17.84 -0.82
N VAL A 177 -11.58 -18.31 -0.23
CA VAL A 177 -12.14 -19.63 -0.50
C VAL A 177 -13.07 -19.56 -1.72
N ARG A 178 -12.61 -20.08 -2.86
CA ARG A 178 -13.48 -20.24 -4.02
C ARG A 178 -14.41 -21.44 -3.83
N GLN A 179 -15.71 -21.26 -4.10
CA GLN A 179 -16.55 -22.41 -4.44
C GLN A 179 -16.00 -23.02 -5.73
N LYS A 180 -15.68 -24.32 -5.66
CA LYS A 180 -15.28 -25.13 -6.80
C LYS A 180 -16.45 -25.32 -7.76
#